data_AF-A0A5J5K274-F1
#
_entry.id   AF-A0A5J5K274-F1
#
_cell.length_a   1.000
_cell.length_b   1.000
_cell.length_c   1.000
_cell.angle_alpha   90.00
_cell.angle_beta   90.00
_cell.angle_gamma   90.00
#
_symmetry.space_group_name_H-M   'P 1'
#
loop_
_entity.id
_entity.type
_entity.pdbx_description
1 polymer ?
#
loop_
_entity_poly.entity_id
_entity_poly.type
_entity_poly.pdbx_seq_one_letter_code
_entity_poly.pdbx_strand_id
1 'polypeptide(L)'
;MSGYDWLDDDAFCATLVRGLTPHEALARLGIDVFDGDDEEGEIDEGLISARSAEGGAILSEWNGFAGTLDEVLRPLSNGTVTASVFVNVNMVASFVHYVDGRRVLSFDPLFPGNEDGISEDYLADRVELGLVGDNSEGGLAAALLLAERITKVRPNASSDLVAAHGVFEY
;
A
#
# COMPACT_ATOMS: atom_id res chain seq x y z
N MET A 1 4.99 -9.79 9.65
CA MET A 1 6.01 -9.40 8.64
C MET A 1 6.89 -8.31 9.27
N SER A 2 8.22 -8.37 9.22
CA SER A 2 9.06 -7.45 10.02
C SER A 2 8.75 -5.98 9.69
N GLY A 3 8.39 -5.17 10.70
CA GLY A 3 8.04 -3.76 10.55
C GLY A 3 6.56 -3.47 10.22
N TYR A 4 5.77 -4.51 9.95
CA TYR A 4 4.35 -4.44 9.64
C TYR A 4 3.51 -5.23 10.65
N ASP A 5 3.97 -5.36 11.88
CA ASP A 5 3.29 -6.18 12.91
C ASP A 5 1.92 -5.61 13.33
N TRP A 6 1.58 -4.41 12.84
CA TRP A 6 0.30 -3.72 13.01
C TRP A 6 -0.67 -3.93 11.84
N LEU A 7 -0.26 -4.61 10.76
CA LEU A 7 -1.17 -5.08 9.72
C LEU A 7 -1.78 -6.43 10.13
N ASP A 8 -3.04 -6.63 9.75
CA ASP A 8 -3.69 -7.94 9.87
C ASP A 8 -3.17 -8.87 8.76
N ASP A 9 -2.71 -10.07 9.13
CA ASP A 9 -2.13 -11.01 8.17
C ASP A 9 -3.18 -11.70 7.28
N ASP A 10 -4.47 -11.69 7.66
CA ASP A 10 -5.56 -12.37 6.95
C ASP A 10 -6.24 -11.46 5.90
N ALA A 11 -6.36 -10.16 6.17
CA ALA A 11 -6.93 -9.20 5.23
C ALA A 11 -6.47 -7.76 5.49
N PHE A 12 -5.78 -7.18 4.52
CA PHE A 12 -5.31 -5.80 4.59
C PHE A 12 -5.22 -5.14 3.21
N CYS A 13 -5.24 -3.81 3.21
CA CYS A 13 -4.72 -3.01 2.12
C CYS A 13 -3.70 -2.01 2.67
N ALA A 14 -2.46 -2.09 2.21
CA ALA A 14 -1.36 -1.22 2.64
C ALA A 14 -0.80 -0.43 1.46
N THR A 15 -0.89 0.90 1.52
CA THR A 15 -0.47 1.81 0.45
C THR A 15 0.65 2.72 0.94
N LEU A 16 1.82 2.58 0.32
CA LEU A 16 3.02 3.36 0.61
C LEU A 16 3.04 4.57 -0.32
N VAL A 17 3.25 5.78 0.21
CA VAL A 17 3.31 7.00 -0.59
C VAL A 17 4.55 7.83 -0.25
N ARG A 18 5.35 8.12 -1.28
CA ARG A 18 6.63 8.80 -1.12
C ARG A 18 6.45 10.28 -0.80
N GLY A 19 7.19 10.73 0.21
CA GLY A 19 7.45 12.13 0.50
C GLY A 19 6.27 12.92 1.04
N LEU A 20 5.17 12.25 1.38
CA LEU A 20 4.01 12.86 2.02
C LEU A 20 3.99 12.53 3.50
N THR A 21 3.50 13.47 4.29
CA THR A 21 3.03 13.20 5.65
C THR A 21 1.72 12.41 5.63
N PRO A 22 1.34 11.75 6.74
CA PRO A 22 0.05 11.06 6.88
C PRO A 22 -1.16 11.94 6.51
N HIS A 23 -1.23 13.16 7.03
CA HIS A 23 -2.32 14.11 6.75
C HIS A 23 -2.34 14.56 5.29
N GLU A 24 -1.18 14.85 4.68
CA GLU A 24 -1.12 15.20 3.26
C GLU A 24 -1.55 14.05 2.35
N ALA A 25 -1.22 12.81 2.72
CA ALA A 25 -1.65 11.63 2.00
C ALA A 25 -3.18 11.47 2.03
N LEU A 26 -3.80 11.55 3.20
CA LEU A 26 -5.26 11.47 3.33
C LEU A 26 -5.97 12.67 2.66
N ALA A 27 -5.43 13.89 2.81
CA ALA A 27 -6.01 15.08 2.20
C ALA A 27 -6.07 15.00 0.66
N ARG A 28 -5.17 14.24 0.01
CA ARG A 28 -5.23 14.01 -1.44
C ARG A 28 -6.45 13.20 -1.87
N LEU A 29 -7.04 12.41 -0.97
CA LEU A 29 -8.25 11.63 -1.24
C LEU A 29 -9.51 12.49 -1.22
N GLY A 30 -9.42 13.74 -0.74
CA GLY A 30 -10.57 14.64 -0.63
C GLY A 30 -11.57 14.24 0.45
N ILE A 31 -11.12 13.46 1.44
CA ILE A 31 -11.90 13.02 2.60
C ILE A 31 -11.61 13.88 3.82
N ASP A 32 -12.50 13.81 4.82
CA ASP A 32 -12.25 14.40 6.12
C ASP A 32 -11.12 13.65 6.84
N VAL A 33 -10.24 14.42 7.50
CA VAL A 33 -9.04 13.91 8.17
C VAL A 33 -9.11 14.25 9.65
N PHE A 34 -8.90 13.26 10.49
CA PHE A 34 -8.94 13.35 11.95
C PHE A 34 -7.59 12.91 12.53
N ASP A 35 -7.22 13.41 13.71
CA ASP A 35 -5.94 13.04 14.34
C ASP A 35 -6.05 11.63 14.96
N GLY A 36 -4.93 10.91 14.99
CA GLY A 36 -4.89 9.48 15.35
C GLY A 36 -5.29 9.14 16.78
N ASP A 37 -5.44 10.14 17.66
CA ASP A 37 -5.86 10.02 19.06
C ASP A 37 -7.35 10.32 19.29
N ASP A 38 -8.09 10.71 18.26
CA ASP A 38 -9.56 10.75 18.30
C ASP A 38 -10.05 9.30 18.49
N GLU A 39 -10.58 9.02 19.69
CA GLU A 39 -10.87 7.69 20.26
C GLU A 39 -11.35 6.63 19.25
N GLU A 40 -10.85 5.39 19.42
CA GLU A 40 -11.27 4.15 18.74
C GLU A 40 -12.80 3.91 18.85
N GLY A 41 -13.57 4.70 18.11
CA GLY A 41 -14.91 4.35 17.69
C GLY A 41 -14.86 3.14 16.77
N GLU A 42 -16.02 2.51 16.56
CA GLU A 42 -16.18 1.33 15.71
C GLU A 42 -15.30 1.43 14.43
N ILE A 43 -14.60 0.34 14.07
CA ILE A 43 -13.86 0.29 12.81
C ILE A 43 -14.90 0.42 11.69
N ASP A 44 -15.08 1.65 11.22
CA ASP A 44 -15.99 1.95 10.15
C ASP A 44 -15.47 1.30 8.86
N GLU A 45 -16.40 0.78 8.06
CA GLU A 45 -16.08 0.37 6.70
C GLU A 45 -15.47 1.56 5.95
N GLY A 46 -14.33 1.35 5.29
CA GLY A 46 -13.61 2.44 4.62
C GLY A 46 -12.67 3.26 5.52
N LEU A 47 -12.49 2.91 6.80
CA LEU A 47 -11.53 3.59 7.68
C LEU A 47 -10.09 3.33 7.21
N ILE A 48 -9.40 4.40 6.83
CA ILE A 48 -7.99 4.40 6.45
C ILE A 48 -7.17 5.04 7.57
N SER A 49 -6.30 4.26 8.19
CA SER A 49 -5.30 4.76 9.13
C SER A 49 -4.03 5.16 8.40
N ALA A 50 -3.49 6.34 8.73
CA ALA A 50 -2.28 6.88 8.14
C ALA A 50 -1.16 6.95 9.17
N ARG A 51 -0.02 6.33 8.86
CA ARG A 51 1.15 6.20 9.72
C ARG A 51 2.34 6.90 9.11
N SER A 52 3.14 7.57 9.95
CA SER A 52 4.42 8.12 9.51
C SER A 52 5.40 6.99 9.22
N ALA A 53 6.21 7.14 8.18
CA ALA A 53 7.21 6.17 7.79
C ALA A 53 8.49 6.87 7.32
N GLU A 54 9.60 6.14 7.28
CA GLU A 54 10.80 6.66 6.64
C GLU A 54 10.50 6.94 5.17
N GLY A 55 10.81 8.14 4.68
CA GLY A 55 10.63 8.50 3.28
C GLY A 55 9.19 8.84 2.85
N GLY A 56 8.20 8.81 3.75
CA GLY A 56 6.82 9.19 3.43
C GLY A 56 5.80 8.70 4.46
N ALA A 57 4.67 8.19 3.97
CA ALA A 57 3.59 7.67 4.80
C ALA A 57 3.11 6.30 4.32
N ILE A 58 2.53 5.54 5.24
CA ILE A 58 1.85 4.28 4.94
C ILE A 58 0.39 4.44 5.36
N LEU A 59 -0.50 4.25 4.39
CA LEU A 59 -1.94 4.16 4.60
C LEU A 59 -2.32 2.69 4.73
N SER A 60 -3.19 2.36 5.67
CA SER A 60 -3.68 1.01 5.86
C SER A 60 -5.16 0.97 6.13
N GLU A 61 -5.83 0.01 5.50
CA GLU A 61 -7.23 -0.30 5.69
C GLU A 61 -7.37 -1.76 6.10
N TRP A 62 -8.15 -2.02 7.15
CA TRP A 62 -8.47 -3.37 7.59
C TRP A 62 -9.63 -3.93 6.76
N ASN A 63 -9.45 -5.13 6.20
CA ASN A 63 -10.47 -5.82 5.41
C ASN A 63 -11.14 -4.98 4.28
N GLY A 64 -10.45 -3.96 3.78
CA GLY A 64 -10.90 -3.14 2.65
C GLY A 64 -9.92 -3.16 1.50
N PHE A 65 -10.27 -2.50 0.39
CA PHE A 65 -9.54 -2.54 -0.87
C PHE A 65 -9.29 -1.16 -1.49
N ALA A 66 -9.39 -0.08 -0.72
CA ALA A 66 -9.26 1.29 -1.21
C ALA A 66 -7.96 1.50 -2.02
N GLY A 67 -6.84 0.93 -1.56
CA GLY A 67 -5.55 1.00 -2.26
C GLY A 67 -5.46 0.18 -3.56
N THR A 68 -6.54 -0.46 -4.01
CA THR A 68 -6.65 -1.06 -5.35
C THR A 68 -7.35 -0.14 -6.36
N LEU A 69 -8.01 0.91 -5.85
CA LEU A 69 -8.85 1.80 -6.62
C LEU A 69 -8.05 2.92 -7.29
N ASP A 70 -8.43 3.23 -8.52
CA ASP A 70 -7.80 4.30 -9.27
C ASP A 70 -8.12 5.68 -8.66
N GLU A 71 -9.29 5.81 -8.04
CA GLU A 71 -9.77 6.95 -7.27
C GLU A 71 -8.87 7.27 -6.06
N VAL A 72 -8.12 6.29 -5.57
CA VAL A 72 -7.19 6.42 -4.44
C VAL A 72 -5.75 6.57 -4.96
N LEU A 73 -5.31 5.67 -5.84
CA LEU A 73 -3.90 5.64 -6.28
C LEU A 73 -3.53 6.78 -7.24
N ARG A 74 -4.46 7.27 -8.07
CA ARG A 74 -4.19 8.43 -8.93
C ARG A 74 -3.88 9.70 -8.13
N PRO A 75 -4.74 10.16 -7.20
CA PRO A 75 -4.43 11.37 -6.44
C PRO A 75 -3.21 11.18 -5.53
N LEU A 76 -3.05 10.02 -4.87
CA LEU A 76 -1.88 9.77 -4.01
C LEU A 76 -0.56 9.85 -4.77
N SER A 77 -0.52 9.39 -6.02
CA SER A 77 0.70 9.43 -6.83
C SER A 77 0.98 10.79 -7.49
N ASN A 78 0.09 11.78 -7.43
CA ASN A 78 0.27 13.04 -8.15
C ASN A 78 1.59 13.75 -7.74
N GLY A 79 2.50 13.99 -8.69
CA GLY A 79 3.83 14.53 -8.42
C GLY A 79 4.75 13.64 -7.56
N THR A 80 4.41 12.36 -7.36
CA THR A 80 5.19 11.41 -6.55
C THR A 80 4.98 9.96 -7.00
N VAL A 81 5.30 9.00 -6.13
CA VAL A 81 5.28 7.55 -6.35
C VAL A 81 4.48 6.90 -5.23
N THR A 82 3.57 5.99 -5.58
CA THR A 82 2.85 5.15 -4.60
C THR A 82 2.77 3.71 -5.05
N ALA A 83 2.74 2.78 -4.11
CA ALA A 83 2.49 1.37 -4.36
C ALA A 83 1.59 0.81 -3.26
N SER A 84 0.68 -0.08 -3.64
CA SER A 84 -0.26 -0.73 -2.73
C SER A 84 -0.18 -2.24 -2.83
N VAL A 85 -0.32 -2.89 -1.68
CA VAL A 85 -0.45 -4.33 -1.51
C VAL A 85 -1.77 -4.61 -0.83
N PHE A 86 -2.59 -5.44 -1.44
CA PHE A 86 -3.89 -5.85 -0.95
C PHE A 86 -3.97 -7.37 -0.86
N VAL A 87 -4.64 -7.87 0.18
CA VAL A 87 -5.14 -9.24 0.27
C VAL A 87 -6.47 -9.25 1.03
N ASN A 88 -7.36 -10.18 0.67
CA ASN A 88 -8.56 -10.47 1.45
C ASN A 88 -8.54 -11.89 2.03
N VAL A 89 -9.52 -12.19 2.89
CA VAL A 89 -9.70 -13.50 3.55
C VAL A 89 -9.87 -14.68 2.59
N ASN A 90 -10.15 -14.44 1.31
CA ASN A 90 -10.25 -15.46 0.26
C ASN A 90 -8.94 -15.66 -0.52
N MET A 91 -7.83 -15.07 -0.06
CA MET A 91 -6.52 -15.10 -0.71
C MET A 91 -6.53 -14.48 -2.12
N VAL A 92 -7.44 -13.54 -2.39
CA VAL A 92 -7.34 -12.68 -3.57
C VAL A 92 -6.42 -11.53 -3.21
N ALA A 93 -5.36 -11.35 -4.01
CA ALA A 93 -4.34 -10.34 -3.73
C ALA A 93 -4.07 -9.44 -4.94
N SER A 94 -3.52 -8.26 -4.69
CA SER A 94 -3.13 -7.33 -5.73
C SER A 94 -1.95 -6.47 -5.29
N PHE A 95 -1.00 -6.29 -6.21
CA PHE A 95 0.02 -5.27 -6.16
C PHE A 95 -0.30 -4.23 -7.23
N VAL A 96 -0.30 -2.95 -6.88
CA VAL A 96 -0.49 -1.87 -7.85
C VAL A 96 0.48 -0.73 -7.55
N HIS A 97 1.15 -0.24 -8.59
CA HIS A 97 2.10 0.88 -8.48
C HIS A 97 1.75 1.99 -9.47
N TYR A 98 1.73 3.22 -8.95
CA TYR A 98 1.46 4.44 -9.70
C TYR A 98 2.62 5.46 -9.58
N VAL A 99 2.83 6.19 -10.67
CA VAL A 99 3.72 7.36 -10.74
C VAL A 99 2.96 8.49 -11.39
N ASP A 100 2.87 9.64 -10.72
CA ASP A 100 2.28 10.87 -11.27
C ASP A 100 0.90 10.66 -11.93
N GLY A 101 -0.01 10.00 -11.20
CA GLY A 101 -1.37 9.72 -11.66
C GLY A 101 -1.50 8.59 -12.69
N ARG A 102 -0.40 7.91 -13.06
CA ARG A 102 -0.39 6.83 -14.05
C ARG A 102 -0.03 5.49 -13.44
N ARG A 103 -0.80 4.44 -13.76
CA ARG A 103 -0.48 3.06 -13.39
C ARG A 103 0.74 2.59 -14.18
N VAL A 104 1.76 2.10 -13.47
CA VAL A 104 3.01 1.64 -14.07
C VAL A 104 3.14 0.12 -13.99
N LEU A 105 2.71 -0.49 -12.88
CA LEU A 105 2.82 -1.93 -12.66
C LEU A 105 1.58 -2.43 -11.89
N SER A 106 1.06 -3.60 -12.27
CA SER A 106 0.04 -4.30 -11.51
C SER A 106 0.12 -5.81 -11.76
N PHE A 107 -0.02 -6.61 -10.71
CA PHE A 107 -0.03 -8.07 -10.75
C PHE A 107 -0.60 -8.64 -9.44
N ASP A 108 -0.95 -9.92 -9.41
CA ASP A 108 -1.29 -10.63 -8.18
C ASP A 108 0.01 -11.13 -7.51
N PRO A 109 0.35 -10.71 -6.28
CA PRO A 109 1.61 -11.10 -5.64
C PRO A 109 1.68 -12.58 -5.24
N LEU A 110 0.55 -13.30 -5.20
CA LEU A 110 0.50 -14.75 -4.96
C LEU A 110 0.63 -15.53 -6.27
N PHE A 111 0.09 -14.97 -7.37
CA PHE A 111 0.13 -15.53 -8.71
C PHE A 111 0.67 -14.51 -9.74
N PRO A 112 1.98 -14.19 -9.71
CA PRO A 112 2.52 -13.01 -10.40
C PRO A 112 2.51 -13.08 -11.93
N GLY A 113 2.33 -14.28 -12.47
CA GLY A 113 2.37 -14.56 -13.89
C GLY A 113 3.73 -14.30 -14.52
N ASN A 114 3.73 -14.28 -15.85
CA ASN A 114 4.93 -14.09 -16.65
C ASN A 114 5.28 -12.60 -16.82
N GLU A 115 6.51 -12.35 -17.26
CA GLU A 115 7.23 -11.08 -17.18
C GLU A 115 6.98 -10.13 -18.37
N ASP A 116 5.97 -10.42 -19.19
CA ASP A 116 5.79 -9.80 -20.50
C ASP A 116 5.45 -8.30 -20.38
N GLY A 117 6.27 -7.46 -21.03
CA GLY A 117 6.01 -6.02 -21.16
C GLY A 117 6.35 -5.17 -19.93
N ILE A 118 7.02 -5.73 -18.93
CA ILE A 118 7.46 -5.03 -17.73
C ILE A 118 8.84 -4.41 -17.95
N SER A 119 9.09 -3.21 -17.41
CA SER A 119 10.42 -2.58 -17.44
C SER A 119 11.48 -3.47 -16.79
N GLU A 120 12.69 -3.50 -17.34
CA GLU A 120 13.81 -4.31 -16.83
C GLU A 120 14.09 -4.04 -15.34
N ASP A 121 13.96 -2.80 -14.89
CA ASP A 121 14.17 -2.42 -13.49
C ASP A 121 13.18 -3.11 -12.54
N TYR A 122 11.89 -3.09 -12.87
CA TYR A 122 10.86 -3.75 -12.05
C TYR A 122 10.96 -5.27 -12.14
N LEU A 123 11.39 -5.77 -13.30
CA LEU A 123 11.58 -7.20 -13.51
C LEU A 123 12.71 -7.75 -12.64
N ALA A 124 13.87 -7.08 -12.61
CA ALA A 124 15.01 -7.50 -11.80
C ALA A 124 14.64 -7.60 -10.31
N ASP A 125 13.95 -6.59 -9.77
CA ASP A 125 13.46 -6.61 -8.39
C ASP A 125 12.46 -7.75 -8.15
N ARG A 126 11.52 -7.99 -9.08
CA ARG A 126 10.54 -9.09 -8.95
C ARG A 126 11.21 -10.46 -8.95
N VAL A 127 12.20 -10.69 -9.82
CA VAL A 127 12.96 -11.95 -9.86
C VAL A 127 13.71 -12.15 -8.54
N GLU A 128 14.41 -11.11 -8.05
CA GLU A 128 15.17 -11.19 -6.79
C GLU A 128 14.25 -11.51 -5.59
N LEU A 129 13.04 -10.95 -5.59
CA LEU A 129 12.06 -11.12 -4.52
C LEU A 129 11.17 -12.37 -4.68
N GLY A 130 11.36 -13.18 -5.72
CA GLY A 130 10.54 -14.38 -5.96
C GLY A 130 9.07 -14.07 -6.32
N LEU A 131 8.83 -12.94 -6.99
CA LEU A 131 7.53 -12.45 -7.45
C LEU A 131 7.33 -12.69 -8.96
N VAL A 132 7.66 -13.89 -9.43
CA VAL A 132 7.57 -14.30 -10.83
C VAL A 132 6.99 -15.72 -10.95
N GLY A 133 6.50 -16.06 -12.12
CA GLY A 133 5.94 -17.39 -12.42
C GLY A 133 4.49 -17.56 -11.94
N ASP A 134 4.00 -18.79 -12.03
CA ASP A 134 2.59 -19.09 -11.73
C ASP A 134 2.27 -19.04 -10.24
N ASN A 135 3.23 -19.31 -9.36
CA ASN A 135 3.09 -19.18 -7.91
C ASN A 135 4.32 -18.47 -7.37
N SER A 136 4.13 -17.42 -6.58
CA SER A 136 5.26 -16.71 -5.98
C SER A 136 5.95 -17.55 -4.90
N GLU A 137 7.27 -17.43 -4.80
CA GLU A 137 8.03 -17.93 -3.64
C GLU A 137 8.04 -16.91 -2.48
N GLY A 138 7.90 -15.61 -2.80
CA GLY A 138 7.99 -14.51 -1.84
C GLY A 138 6.67 -14.03 -1.23
N GLY A 139 5.54 -14.21 -1.93
CA GLY A 139 4.20 -13.83 -1.47
C GLY A 139 4.05 -12.36 -1.07
N LEU A 140 3.14 -12.11 -0.11
CA LEU A 140 2.79 -10.76 0.37
C LEU A 140 3.97 -10.03 1.03
N ALA A 141 4.83 -10.75 1.75
CA ALA A 141 6.02 -10.16 2.37
C ALA A 141 6.98 -9.59 1.32
N ALA A 142 7.22 -10.33 0.24
CA ALA A 142 8.00 -9.84 -0.89
C ALA A 142 7.32 -8.68 -1.62
N ALA A 143 5.99 -8.69 -1.74
CA ALA A 143 5.23 -7.60 -2.34
C ALA A 143 5.37 -6.29 -1.54
N LEU A 144 5.34 -6.34 -0.20
CA LEU A 144 5.62 -5.19 0.65
C LEU A 144 7.05 -4.69 0.47
N LEU A 145 8.04 -5.58 0.42
CA LEU A 145 9.43 -5.21 0.13
C LEU A 145 9.60 -4.56 -1.25
N LEU A 146 8.86 -5.02 -2.27
CA LEU A 146 8.84 -4.38 -3.58
C LEU A 146 8.24 -2.97 -3.48
N ALA A 147 7.15 -2.80 -2.75
CA ALA A 147 6.54 -1.50 -2.49
C ALA A 147 7.55 -0.55 -1.82
N GLU A 148 8.30 -1.02 -0.82
CA GLU A 148 9.36 -0.24 -0.17
C GLU A 148 10.47 0.15 -1.15
N ARG A 149 10.95 -0.79 -2.00
CA ARG A 149 12.00 -0.52 -2.99
C ARG A 149 11.56 0.54 -4.01
N ILE A 150 10.34 0.42 -4.50
CA ILE A 150 9.78 1.33 -5.51
C ILE A 150 9.52 2.71 -4.90
N THR A 151 8.87 2.77 -3.74
CA THR A 151 8.46 4.05 -3.12
C THR A 151 9.56 4.70 -2.31
N LYS A 152 10.59 3.96 -1.90
CA LYS A 152 11.58 4.39 -0.88
C LYS A 152 10.93 4.74 0.46
N VAL A 153 9.74 4.19 0.72
CA VAL A 153 9.04 4.33 2.01
C VAL A 153 9.27 3.06 2.80
N ARG A 154 9.62 3.16 4.08
CA ARG A 154 9.85 1.99 4.94
C ARG A 154 9.25 2.20 6.32
N PRO A 155 8.65 1.16 6.93
CA PRO A 155 8.21 1.26 8.31
C PRO A 155 9.39 1.56 9.24
N ASN A 156 9.14 2.37 10.26
CA ASN A 156 10.09 2.70 11.31
C ASN A 156 9.36 2.79 12.66
N ALA A 157 10.05 3.17 13.74
CA ALA A 157 9.42 3.27 15.07
C ALA A 157 8.22 4.22 15.14
N SER A 158 8.11 5.21 14.24
CA SER A 158 6.94 6.10 14.18
C SER A 158 5.74 5.45 13.49
N SER A 159 5.94 4.34 12.78
CA SER A 159 4.86 3.63 12.10
C SER A 159 3.97 2.86 13.08
N ASP A 160 4.42 2.60 14.32
CA ASP A 160 3.63 1.90 15.33
C ASP A 160 2.40 2.69 15.79
N LEU A 161 2.40 4.01 15.60
CA LEU A 161 1.31 4.90 15.98
C LEU A 161 0.57 5.40 14.74
N VAL A 162 -0.77 5.40 14.81
CA VAL A 162 -1.58 6.09 13.82
C VAL A 162 -1.46 7.60 14.06
N ALA A 163 -1.14 8.34 13.01
CA ALA A 163 -1.01 9.80 13.08
C ALA A 163 -2.30 10.50 12.66
N ALA A 164 -3.05 9.91 11.74
CA ALA A 164 -4.31 10.44 11.25
C ALA A 164 -5.21 9.33 10.71
N HIS A 165 -6.51 9.60 10.68
CA HIS A 165 -7.52 8.75 10.08
C HIS A 165 -8.30 9.52 9.02
N GLY A 166 -8.90 8.80 8.08
CA GLY A 166 -9.94 9.30 7.20
C GLY A 166 -10.86 8.17 6.76
N VAL A 167 -12.12 8.47 6.47
CA VAL A 167 -13.09 7.47 5.99
C VAL A 167 -13.30 7.67 4.49
N PHE A 168 -13.07 6.61 3.71
CA PHE A 168 -13.24 6.61 2.26
C PHE A 168 -14.48 5.79 1.88
N GLU A 169 -15.48 6.43 1.31
CA GLU A 169 -16.71 5.77 0.84
C GLU A 169 -16.51 5.24 -0.59
N TYR A 170 -16.80 3.95 -0.82
CA TYR A 170 -16.71 3.29 -2.12
C TYR A 170 -17.79 2.23 -2.37
#